data_AF-A0A5A7WD47-F1
#
_entry.id   AF-A0A5A7WD47-F1
#
_cell.length_a   1.000
_cell.length_b   1.000
_cell.length_c   1.000
_cell.angle_alpha   90.00
_cell.angle_beta   90.00
_cell.angle_gamma   90.00
#
_symmetry.space_group_name_H-M   'P 1'
#
loop_
_entity.id
_entity.type
_entity.pdbx_description
1 polymer ?
#
loop_
_entity_poly.entity_id
_entity_poly.type
_entity_poly.pdbx_seq_one_letter_code
_entity_poly.pdbx_strand_id
1 'polypeptide(L)'
;MSSINSISVGKLVRLIGTPKCPALVDVRTDEDFALSPFLLPGSVRRPFGDVNGWAAALRGRSAVVICQKDLKLSHGVAALLRDGGIPAEVLEGGYLGWESAGLPRVPTGKLPPQNTQGRTLWVTRERPKIDRIACPWLIRRFIDPAALFMFVAPSEVSAVGEKFDAAPFDIEGVFWSHRGELCTFDVMIEEFGLATPPLLRLATIVRAADTARLDLAPEAPGLLAASLGLSRMYADDLEQLEAGLNLYDAFYRWCRDASAETHNWPTAKTKA
;
A
#
# COMPACT_ATOMS: atom_id res chain seq x y z
N MET A 1 -21.60 16.24 -15.81
CA MET A 1 -21.84 14.87 -16.31
C MET A 1 -20.55 14.11 -16.15
N SER A 2 -20.55 12.97 -15.45
CA SER A 2 -19.36 12.12 -15.34
C SER A 2 -19.01 11.59 -16.73
N SER A 3 -17.75 11.72 -17.14
CA SER A 3 -17.29 11.19 -18.42
C SER A 3 -17.25 9.67 -18.33
N ILE A 4 -17.64 8.97 -19.40
CA ILE A 4 -17.75 7.49 -19.42
C ILE A 4 -16.41 6.82 -19.07
N ASN A 5 -15.28 7.50 -19.31
CA ASN A 5 -13.93 6.99 -19.08
C ASN A 5 -13.21 7.73 -17.94
N SER A 6 -13.94 8.25 -16.95
CA SER A 6 -13.37 8.93 -15.78
C SER A 6 -13.80 8.31 -14.46
N ILE A 7 -12.94 8.43 -13.46
CA ILE A 7 -13.19 8.04 -12.07
C ILE A 7 -13.05 9.27 -11.18
N SER A 8 -14.04 9.51 -10.32
CA SER A 8 -13.97 10.58 -9.34
C SER A 8 -12.98 10.25 -8.22
N VAL A 9 -12.39 11.29 -7.62
CA VAL A 9 -11.51 11.16 -6.44
C VAL A 9 -12.18 10.32 -5.33
N GLY A 10 -13.44 10.61 -5.01
CA GLY A 10 -14.18 9.89 -3.96
C GLY A 10 -14.39 8.39 -4.26
N LYS A 11 -14.59 8.02 -5.53
CA LYS A 11 -14.69 6.61 -5.93
C LYS A 11 -13.32 5.92 -5.83
N LEU A 12 -12.25 6.59 -6.26
CA LEU A 12 -10.89 6.05 -6.18
C LEU A 12 -10.43 5.82 -4.73
N VAL A 13 -10.70 6.75 -3.80
CA VAL A 13 -10.36 6.62 -2.37
C VAL A 13 -10.90 5.31 -1.77
N ARG A 14 -12.09 4.87 -2.19
CA ARG A 14 -12.70 3.62 -1.70
C ARG A 14 -11.99 2.35 -2.22
N LEU A 15 -11.25 2.47 -3.32
CA LEU A 15 -10.52 1.37 -3.95
C LEU A 15 -9.07 1.27 -3.45
N ILE A 16 -8.43 2.40 -3.11
CA ILE A 16 -7.06 2.42 -2.59
C ILE A 16 -6.94 1.57 -1.32
N GLY A 17 -5.82 0.85 -1.22
CA GLY A 17 -5.55 -0.05 -0.11
C GLY A 17 -6.26 -1.40 -0.20
N THR A 18 -6.94 -1.70 -1.32
CA THR A 18 -7.63 -2.99 -1.52
C THR A 18 -6.98 -3.80 -2.65
N PRO A 19 -7.08 -5.14 -2.62
CA PRO A 19 -6.58 -5.99 -3.72
C PRO A 19 -7.20 -5.70 -5.09
N LYS A 20 -8.40 -5.11 -5.11
CA LYS A 20 -9.12 -4.75 -6.34
C LYS A 20 -8.81 -3.33 -6.82
N CYS A 21 -7.87 -2.63 -6.19
CA CYS A 21 -7.44 -1.32 -6.66
C CYS A 21 -6.87 -1.43 -8.10
N PRO A 22 -7.36 -0.62 -9.05
CA PRO A 22 -6.76 -0.56 -10.38
C PRO A 22 -5.29 -0.11 -10.27
N ALA A 23 -4.48 -0.45 -11.26
CA ALA A 23 -3.12 0.08 -11.34
C ALA A 23 -3.17 1.62 -11.47
N LEU A 24 -2.55 2.33 -10.54
CA LEU A 24 -2.53 3.79 -10.54
C LEU A 24 -1.26 4.26 -11.25
N VAL A 25 -1.43 4.89 -12.41
CA VAL A 25 -0.31 5.26 -13.28
C VAL A 25 -0.18 6.77 -13.29
N ASP A 26 0.87 7.29 -12.67
CA ASP A 26 1.21 8.71 -12.70
C ASP A 26 2.03 9.02 -13.95
N VAL A 27 1.45 9.80 -14.86
CA VAL A 27 2.04 10.20 -16.15
C VAL A 27 2.39 11.69 -16.18
N ARG A 28 2.51 12.34 -15.01
CA ARG A 28 3.03 13.70 -14.93
C ARG A 28 4.42 13.78 -15.55
N THR A 29 4.64 14.88 -16.27
CA THR A 29 5.95 15.27 -16.80
C THR A 29 6.95 15.42 -15.64
N ASP A 30 8.25 15.40 -15.96
CA ASP A 30 9.27 15.62 -14.93
C ASP A 30 9.17 17.03 -14.35
N GLU A 31 8.79 18.02 -15.16
CA GLU A 31 8.55 19.39 -14.72
C GLU A 31 7.36 19.47 -13.75
N ASP A 32 6.21 18.88 -14.11
CA ASP A 32 5.02 18.88 -13.25
C ASP A 32 5.25 18.09 -11.96
N PHE A 33 6.04 17.02 -12.03
CA PHE A 33 6.38 16.21 -10.87
C PHE A 33 7.36 16.93 -9.93
N ALA A 34 8.36 17.63 -10.47
CA ALA A 34 9.35 18.38 -9.68
C ALA A 34 8.71 19.49 -8.83
N LEU A 35 7.59 20.07 -9.29
CA LEU A 35 6.83 21.06 -8.51
C LEU A 35 6.15 20.45 -7.25
N SER A 36 5.83 19.16 -7.27
CA SER A 36 5.19 18.47 -6.16
C SER A 36 5.57 16.98 -6.17
N PRO A 37 6.73 16.63 -5.58
CA PRO A 37 7.35 15.31 -5.68
C PRO A 37 6.70 14.27 -4.74
N PHE A 38 5.37 14.23 -4.75
CA PHE A 38 4.57 13.25 -4.02
C PHE A 38 3.77 12.41 -4.99
N LEU A 39 3.50 11.17 -4.61
CA LEU A 39 2.64 10.25 -5.35
C LEU A 39 1.29 10.09 -4.67
N LEU A 40 0.26 9.74 -5.44
CA LEU A 40 -0.95 9.18 -4.83
C LEU A 40 -0.58 7.82 -4.20
N PRO A 41 -1.19 7.43 -3.07
CA PRO A 41 -0.91 6.14 -2.46
C PRO A 41 -1.13 4.99 -3.45
N GLY A 42 -0.11 4.16 -3.66
CA GLY A 42 -0.09 3.01 -4.55
C GLY A 42 0.11 3.36 -6.03
N SER A 43 0.37 4.63 -6.36
CA SER A 43 0.66 5.05 -7.74
C SER A 43 2.13 4.91 -8.10
N VAL A 44 2.37 4.59 -9.36
CA VAL A 44 3.70 4.39 -9.92
C VAL A 44 3.89 5.34 -11.10
N ARG A 45 5.02 6.06 -11.13
CA ARG A 45 5.36 6.92 -12.27
C ARG A 45 5.68 6.09 -13.50
N ARG A 46 5.10 6.48 -14.63
CA ARG A 46 5.44 5.95 -15.96
C ARG A 46 5.43 7.08 -16.99
N PRO A 47 6.43 7.14 -17.88
CA PRO A 47 6.49 8.18 -18.90
C PRO A 47 5.35 8.00 -19.90
N PHE A 48 4.65 9.09 -20.22
CA PHE A 48 3.60 9.08 -21.25
C PHE A 48 4.15 8.82 -22.66
N GLY A 49 5.45 9.06 -22.89
CA GLY A 49 6.11 8.88 -24.19
C GLY A 49 6.42 7.42 -24.55
N ASP A 50 6.32 6.48 -23.60
CA ASP A 50 6.67 5.07 -23.80
C ASP A 50 5.58 4.13 -23.27
N VAL A 51 4.31 4.43 -23.56
CA VAL A 51 3.18 3.60 -23.08
C VAL A 51 3.36 2.13 -23.48
N ASN A 52 3.84 1.88 -24.70
CA ASN A 52 4.05 0.52 -25.20
C ASN A 52 5.13 -0.24 -24.43
N GLY A 53 6.17 0.44 -23.93
CA GLY A 53 7.26 -0.17 -23.17
C GLY A 53 6.84 -0.71 -21.81
N TRP A 54 5.83 -0.13 -21.16
CA TRP A 54 5.40 -0.54 -19.81
C TRP A 54 3.96 -1.09 -19.73
N ALA A 55 3.09 -0.85 -20.70
CA ALA A 55 1.69 -1.27 -20.66
C ALA A 55 1.53 -2.80 -20.54
N ALA A 56 2.46 -3.59 -21.08
CA ALA A 56 2.42 -5.04 -20.99
C ALA A 56 2.38 -5.56 -19.55
N ALA A 57 3.00 -4.85 -18.60
CA ALA A 57 2.98 -5.19 -17.18
C ALA A 57 1.60 -5.02 -16.51
N LEU A 58 0.66 -4.35 -17.18
CA LEU A 58 -0.71 -4.11 -16.67
C LEU A 58 -1.75 -5.07 -17.28
N ARG A 59 -1.34 -6.01 -18.13
CA ARG A 59 -2.27 -6.97 -18.75
C ARG A 59 -3.04 -7.76 -17.68
N GLY A 60 -4.34 -7.94 -17.92
CA GLY A 60 -5.25 -8.60 -16.96
C GLY A 60 -5.71 -7.73 -15.80
N ARG A 61 -5.30 -6.45 -15.75
CA ARG A 61 -5.74 -5.47 -14.75
C ARG A 61 -6.48 -4.32 -15.43
N SER A 62 -7.16 -3.50 -14.63
CA SER A 62 -7.58 -2.15 -15.02
C SER A 62 -6.60 -1.10 -14.51
N ALA A 63 -6.63 0.09 -15.11
CA ALA A 63 -5.75 1.20 -14.77
C ALA A 63 -6.53 2.50 -14.52
N VAL A 64 -5.99 3.35 -13.66
CA VAL A 64 -6.40 4.75 -13.53
C VAL A 64 -5.19 5.62 -13.85
N VAL A 65 -5.33 6.47 -14.86
CA VAL A 65 -4.25 7.34 -15.32
C VAL A 65 -4.37 8.72 -14.69
N ILE A 66 -3.27 9.18 -14.11
CA ILE A 66 -3.16 10.42 -13.35
C ILE A 66 -2.19 11.34 -14.07
N CYS A 67 -2.65 12.49 -14.52
CA CYS A 67 -1.75 13.60 -14.88
C CYS A 67 -1.99 14.78 -13.91
N GLN A 68 -1.38 15.94 -14.16
CA GLN A 68 -1.48 17.07 -13.24
C GLN A 68 -2.93 17.57 -13.05
N LYS A 69 -3.70 17.70 -14.14
CA LYS A 69 -5.01 18.38 -14.17
C LYS A 69 -6.12 17.59 -14.86
N ASP A 70 -5.92 16.30 -15.13
CA ASP A 70 -6.79 15.43 -15.94
C ASP A 70 -6.85 15.67 -17.47
N LEU A 71 -6.01 16.55 -18.02
CA LEU A 71 -6.07 16.96 -19.43
C LEU A 71 -5.42 15.96 -20.42
N LYS A 72 -4.83 16.49 -21.51
CA LYS A 72 -4.33 15.75 -22.68
C LYS A 72 -3.51 14.49 -22.38
N LEU A 73 -2.62 14.51 -21.39
CA LEU A 73 -1.72 13.39 -21.10
C LEU A 73 -2.45 12.17 -20.56
N SER A 74 -3.26 12.33 -19.51
CA SER A 74 -4.01 11.21 -18.93
C SER A 74 -5.04 10.65 -19.91
N HIS A 75 -5.71 11.51 -20.67
CA HIS A 75 -6.66 11.07 -21.69
C HIS A 75 -5.98 10.28 -22.82
N GLY A 76 -4.84 10.76 -23.34
CA GLY A 76 -4.09 10.08 -24.39
C GLY A 76 -3.57 8.72 -23.94
N VAL A 77 -2.91 8.66 -22.78
CA VAL A 77 -2.39 7.39 -22.23
C VAL A 77 -3.53 6.41 -21.93
N ALA A 78 -4.63 6.86 -21.32
CA ALA A 78 -5.77 5.98 -21.05
C ALA A 78 -6.39 5.44 -22.36
N ALA A 79 -6.41 6.24 -23.44
CA ALA A 79 -6.87 5.77 -24.75
C ALA A 79 -5.95 4.70 -25.33
N LEU A 80 -4.63 4.89 -25.27
CA LEU A 80 -3.65 3.90 -25.74
C LEU A 80 -3.72 2.59 -24.93
N LEU A 81 -3.93 2.67 -23.61
CA LEU A 81 -4.13 1.49 -22.78
C LEU A 81 -5.38 0.70 -23.21
N ARG A 82 -6.49 1.39 -23.48
CA ARG A 82 -7.73 0.75 -23.94
C ARG A 82 -7.56 0.11 -25.32
N ASP A 83 -6.85 0.76 -26.24
CA ASP A 83 -6.50 0.18 -27.55
C ASP A 83 -5.69 -1.12 -27.38
N GLY A 84 -4.76 -1.14 -26.42
CA GLY A 84 -4.02 -2.34 -26.01
C GLY A 84 -4.80 -3.37 -25.17
N GLY A 85 -6.13 -3.21 -25.03
CA GLY A 85 -7.00 -4.15 -24.30
C GLY A 85 -6.99 -4.02 -22.77
N ILE A 86 -6.42 -2.94 -22.23
CA ILE A 86 -6.37 -2.67 -20.79
C ILE A 86 -7.47 -1.64 -20.44
N PRO A 87 -8.50 -2.02 -19.67
CA PRO A 87 -9.52 -1.06 -19.23
C PRO A 87 -8.87 0.08 -18.45
N ALA A 88 -9.08 1.33 -18.87
CA ALA A 88 -8.44 2.49 -18.25
C ALA A 88 -9.41 3.66 -18.08
N GLU A 89 -9.43 4.24 -16.87
CA GLU A 89 -10.14 5.46 -16.51
C GLU A 89 -9.13 6.61 -16.27
N VAL A 90 -9.58 7.86 -16.41
CA VAL A 90 -8.81 9.06 -16.02
C VAL A 90 -9.28 9.54 -14.65
N LEU A 91 -8.35 9.88 -13.75
CA LEU A 91 -8.71 10.51 -12.48
C LEU A 91 -9.21 11.95 -12.71
N GLU A 92 -10.47 12.22 -12.36
CA GLU A 92 -11.07 13.56 -12.44
C GLU A 92 -10.31 14.55 -11.56
N GLY A 93 -9.95 15.72 -12.11
CA GLY A 93 -9.13 16.74 -11.47
C GLY A 93 -7.63 16.40 -11.38
N GLY A 94 -7.23 15.18 -11.76
CA GLY A 94 -5.84 14.73 -11.73
C GLY A 94 -5.21 14.82 -10.34
N TYR A 95 -3.88 14.99 -10.32
CA TYR A 95 -3.12 15.15 -9.10
C TYR A 95 -3.54 16.40 -8.29
N LEU A 96 -3.80 17.53 -8.95
CA LEU A 96 -4.21 18.75 -8.24
C LEU A 96 -5.60 18.63 -7.59
N GLY A 97 -6.51 17.87 -8.21
CA GLY A 97 -7.80 17.53 -7.61
C GLY A 97 -7.66 16.69 -6.35
N TRP A 98 -6.74 15.71 -6.37
CA TRP A 98 -6.40 14.90 -5.20
C TRP A 98 -5.78 15.74 -4.08
N GLU A 99 -4.83 16.62 -4.41
CA GLU A 99 -4.19 17.54 -3.46
C GLU A 99 -5.19 18.51 -2.85
N SER A 100 -6.06 19.12 -3.67
CA SER A 100 -7.10 20.06 -3.21
C SER A 100 -8.12 19.40 -2.28
N ALA A 101 -8.33 18.08 -2.42
CA ALA A 101 -9.18 17.30 -1.52
C ALA A 101 -8.52 17.00 -0.16
N GLY A 102 -7.26 17.40 0.06
CA GLY A 102 -6.54 17.19 1.32
C GLY A 102 -6.23 15.72 1.60
N LEU A 103 -6.16 14.88 0.56
CA LEU A 103 -5.97 13.44 0.69
C LEU A 103 -4.49 13.07 0.89
N PRO A 104 -4.20 11.88 1.45
CA PRO A 104 -2.83 11.40 1.65
C PRO A 104 -2.01 11.41 0.37
N ARG A 105 -0.73 11.78 0.48
CA ARG A 105 0.23 11.78 -0.63
C ARG A 105 1.57 11.28 -0.12
N VAL A 106 2.16 10.34 -0.84
CA VAL A 106 3.39 9.65 -0.45
C VAL A 106 4.60 10.49 -0.88
N PRO A 107 5.45 10.98 0.05
CA PRO A 107 6.65 11.72 -0.29
C PRO A 107 7.69 10.80 -0.95
N THR A 108 8.07 11.09 -2.20
CA THR A 108 9.01 10.21 -2.91
C THR A 108 10.43 10.22 -2.35
N GLY A 109 10.82 11.31 -1.67
CA GLY A 109 12.11 11.39 -0.98
C GLY A 109 12.26 10.42 0.21
N LYS A 110 11.18 9.74 0.63
CA LYS A 110 11.21 8.68 1.65
C LYS A 110 11.28 7.28 1.04
N LEU A 111 11.12 7.13 -0.28
CA LEU A 111 11.17 5.82 -0.93
C LEU A 111 12.64 5.39 -1.11
N PRO A 112 12.95 4.10 -0.94
CA PRO A 112 14.25 3.60 -1.35
C PRO A 112 14.41 3.70 -2.87
N PRO A 113 15.66 3.64 -3.36
CA PRO A 113 15.93 3.54 -4.79
C PRO A 113 15.13 2.40 -5.44
N GLN A 114 14.66 2.64 -6.65
CA GLN A 114 14.02 1.61 -7.45
C GLN A 114 15.06 0.85 -8.27
N ASN A 115 14.89 -0.46 -8.41
CA ASN A 115 15.70 -1.24 -9.35
C ASN A 115 15.38 -0.89 -10.81
N THR A 116 16.07 -1.54 -11.74
CA THR A 116 15.89 -1.37 -13.20
C THR A 116 14.48 -1.68 -13.70
N GLN A 117 13.64 -2.35 -12.91
CA GLN A 117 12.23 -2.63 -13.22
C GLN A 117 11.27 -1.64 -12.54
N GLY A 118 11.79 -0.61 -11.87
CA GLY A 118 11.01 0.41 -11.19
C GLY A 118 10.35 -0.08 -9.89
N ARG A 119 10.97 -1.06 -9.21
CA ARG A 119 10.47 -1.65 -7.96
C ARG A 119 11.40 -1.32 -6.80
N THR A 120 10.83 -1.00 -5.65
CA THR A 120 11.54 -0.88 -4.37
C THR A 120 11.93 -2.24 -3.82
N LEU A 121 13.10 -2.32 -3.17
CA LEU A 121 13.58 -3.50 -2.47
C LEU A 121 13.62 -3.23 -0.97
N TRP A 122 13.18 -4.21 -0.21
CA TRP A 122 13.08 -4.15 1.24
C TRP A 122 13.69 -5.42 1.82
N VAL A 123 14.45 -5.30 2.91
CA VAL A 123 15.10 -6.45 3.54
C VAL A 123 14.82 -6.47 5.04
N THR A 124 14.53 -7.65 5.57
CA THR A 124 14.39 -7.89 7.01
C THR A 124 14.78 -9.32 7.34
N ARG A 125 14.67 -9.67 8.63
CA ARG A 125 15.01 -11.00 9.14
C ARG A 125 14.00 -12.05 8.68
N GLU A 126 14.47 -13.26 8.42
CA GLU A 126 13.66 -14.46 8.17
C GLU A 126 12.67 -14.78 9.31
N ARG A 127 11.67 -15.64 9.03
CA ARG A 127 10.56 -15.96 9.95
C ARG A 127 9.74 -14.73 10.34
N PRO A 128 9.16 -14.01 9.37
CA PRO A 128 8.42 -12.79 9.62
C PRO A 128 7.17 -13.03 10.47
N LYS A 129 6.85 -12.06 11.32
CA LYS A 129 5.65 -12.01 12.14
C LYS A 129 5.22 -10.56 12.27
N ILE A 130 3.93 -10.34 12.52
CA ILE A 130 3.33 -9.04 12.85
C ILE A 130 3.92 -7.90 11.98
N ASP A 131 4.81 -7.05 12.50
CA ASP A 131 5.37 -5.91 11.76
C ASP A 131 6.07 -6.32 10.45
N ARG A 132 6.78 -7.45 10.44
CA ARG A 132 7.46 -7.98 9.24
C ARG A 132 6.52 -8.55 8.19
N ILE A 133 5.21 -8.52 8.43
CA ILE A 133 4.15 -8.79 7.44
C ILE A 133 3.29 -7.53 7.22
N ALA A 134 2.97 -6.79 8.29
CA ALA A 134 2.18 -5.56 8.24
C ALA A 134 2.86 -4.48 7.38
N CYS A 135 4.15 -4.26 7.56
CA CYS A 135 4.93 -3.30 6.77
C CYS A 135 4.93 -3.67 5.28
N PRO A 136 5.26 -4.91 4.88
CA PRO A 136 5.10 -5.35 3.49
C PRO A 136 3.69 -5.17 2.92
N TRP A 137 2.63 -5.43 3.72
CA TRP A 137 1.26 -5.18 3.30
C TRP A 137 1.01 -3.69 3.03
N LEU A 138 1.41 -2.80 3.94
CA LEU A 138 1.27 -1.36 3.78
C LEU A 138 1.98 -0.89 2.51
N ILE A 139 3.22 -1.35 2.31
CA ILE A 139 4.04 -1.01 1.15
C ILE A 139 3.33 -1.46 -0.13
N ARG A 140 2.90 -2.71 -0.24
CA ARG A 140 2.23 -3.24 -1.45
C ARG A 140 0.86 -2.65 -1.72
N ARG A 141 0.19 -2.08 -0.70
CA ARG A 141 -1.16 -1.53 -0.84
C ARG A 141 -1.18 -0.01 -1.04
N PHE A 142 -0.16 0.71 -0.57
CA PHE A 142 -0.15 2.17 -0.53
C PHE A 142 1.13 2.83 -1.03
N ILE A 143 2.21 2.10 -1.25
CA ILE A 143 3.51 2.68 -1.62
C ILE A 143 3.95 2.21 -2.99
N ASP A 144 4.28 0.92 -3.10
CA ASP A 144 4.76 0.28 -4.30
C ASP A 144 4.12 -1.11 -4.44
N PRO A 145 3.08 -1.24 -5.31
CA PRO A 145 2.40 -2.51 -5.53
C PRO A 145 3.27 -3.63 -6.06
N ALA A 146 4.49 -3.33 -6.54
CA ALA A 146 5.44 -4.29 -7.07
C ALA A 146 6.70 -4.46 -6.18
N ALA A 147 6.66 -3.94 -4.94
CA ALA A 147 7.77 -4.03 -4.00
C ALA A 147 8.22 -5.49 -3.75
N LEU A 148 9.53 -5.67 -3.65
CA LEU A 148 10.17 -6.93 -3.34
C LEU A 148 10.64 -6.97 -1.89
N PHE A 149 10.51 -8.13 -1.26
CA PHE A 149 10.92 -8.38 0.11
C PHE A 149 11.94 -9.50 0.15
N MET A 150 13.05 -9.23 0.83
CA MET A 150 14.14 -10.16 1.06
C MET A 150 14.14 -10.54 2.54
N PHE A 151 13.94 -11.83 2.81
CA PHE A 151 14.03 -12.40 4.14
C PHE A 151 15.35 -13.14 4.27
N VAL A 152 16.20 -12.70 5.20
CA VAL A 152 17.56 -13.21 5.33
C VAL A 152 17.91 -13.48 6.79
N ALA A 153 19.02 -14.19 7.02
CA ALA A 153 19.53 -14.42 8.36
C ALA A 153 19.74 -13.07 9.10
N PRO A 154 19.46 -12.99 10.42
CA PRO A 154 19.53 -11.72 11.14
C PRO A 154 20.85 -10.95 11.04
N SER A 155 21.98 -11.64 10.98
CA SER A 155 23.30 -11.03 10.84
C SER A 155 23.55 -10.40 9.46
N GLU A 156 22.80 -10.83 8.44
CA GLU A 156 23.04 -10.45 7.04
C GLU A 156 22.19 -9.27 6.58
N VAL A 157 21.19 -8.84 7.35
CA VAL A 157 20.21 -7.82 6.92
C VAL A 157 20.90 -6.54 6.45
N SER A 158 21.86 -6.02 7.22
CA SER A 158 22.58 -4.79 6.88
C SER A 158 23.45 -4.97 5.63
N ALA A 159 24.22 -6.06 5.56
CA ALA A 159 25.11 -6.34 4.43
C ALA A 159 24.33 -6.54 3.12
N VAL A 160 23.18 -7.21 3.19
CA VAL A 160 22.26 -7.38 2.05
C VAL A 160 21.65 -6.04 1.65
N GLY A 161 21.22 -5.22 2.62
CA GLY A 161 20.69 -3.87 2.37
C GLY A 161 21.67 -3.02 1.58
N GLU A 162 22.93 -2.97 2.02
CA GLU A 162 24.01 -2.25 1.34
C GLU A 162 24.33 -2.83 -0.05
N LYS A 163 24.37 -4.15 -0.19
CA LYS A 163 24.82 -4.79 -1.43
C LYS A 163 23.77 -4.78 -2.55
N PHE A 164 22.49 -4.76 -2.19
CA PHE A 164 21.37 -4.87 -3.13
C PHE A 164 20.52 -3.60 -3.21
N ASP A 165 20.96 -2.50 -2.59
CA ASP A 165 20.20 -1.25 -2.46
C ASP A 165 18.78 -1.47 -1.89
N ALA A 166 18.67 -2.40 -0.93
CA ALA A 166 17.41 -2.74 -0.28
C ALA A 166 17.27 -1.99 1.05
N ALA A 167 16.11 -1.40 1.30
CA ALA A 167 15.83 -0.72 2.56
C ALA A 167 15.70 -1.73 3.70
N PRO A 168 16.60 -1.72 4.71
CA PRO A 168 16.41 -2.54 5.88
C PRO A 168 15.27 -1.99 6.73
N PHE A 169 14.44 -2.88 7.27
CA PHE A 169 13.35 -2.51 8.18
C PHE A 169 13.13 -3.55 9.28
N ASP A 170 12.50 -3.10 10.37
CA ASP A 170 12.18 -3.92 11.55
C ASP A 170 13.41 -4.61 12.18
N ILE A 171 14.51 -3.86 12.24
CA ILE A 171 15.74 -4.22 12.95
C ILE A 171 16.28 -3.00 13.71
N GLU A 172 17.13 -3.23 14.70
CA GLU A 172 17.74 -2.14 15.47
C GLU A 172 18.71 -1.32 14.61
N GLY A 173 18.77 -0.01 14.85
CA GLY A 173 19.79 0.87 14.24
C GLY A 173 19.52 1.31 12.80
N VAL A 174 18.36 1.00 12.22
CA VAL A 174 17.99 1.45 10.87
C VAL A 174 16.85 2.48 10.89
N PHE A 175 16.70 3.23 9.80
CA PHE A 175 15.70 4.30 9.70
C PHE A 175 14.25 3.79 9.86
N TRP A 176 13.94 2.64 9.24
CA TRP A 176 12.66 1.95 9.32
C TRP A 176 12.65 0.98 10.50
N SER A 177 12.62 1.54 11.69
CA SER A 177 12.62 0.78 12.94
C SER A 177 11.61 1.37 13.93
N HIS A 178 11.53 0.78 15.11
CA HIS A 178 10.72 1.28 16.21
C HIS A 178 11.23 2.66 16.65
N ARG A 179 10.31 3.52 17.11
CA ARG A 179 10.63 4.83 17.65
C ARG A 179 9.86 5.07 18.94
N GLY A 180 10.55 4.99 20.07
CA GLY A 180 9.93 5.03 21.39
C GLY A 180 8.88 3.92 21.50
N GLU A 181 7.62 4.31 21.72
CA GLU A 181 6.51 3.37 21.85
C GLU A 181 5.95 2.89 20.51
N LEU A 182 6.36 3.48 19.39
CA LEU A 182 5.84 3.17 18.05
C LEU A 182 6.59 1.99 17.42
N CYS A 183 5.84 1.07 16.81
CA CYS A 183 6.40 -0.03 16.01
C CYS A 183 6.82 0.46 14.61
N THR A 184 7.50 -0.39 13.83
CA THR A 184 7.94 -0.04 12.47
C THR A 184 6.75 0.34 11.58
N PHE A 185 5.61 -0.32 11.74
CA PHE A 185 4.39 -0.02 10.97
C PHE A 185 3.85 1.40 11.24
N ASP A 186 3.86 1.84 12.50
CA ASP A 186 3.48 3.21 12.88
C ASP A 186 4.40 4.24 12.22
N VAL A 187 5.71 3.99 12.27
CA VAL A 187 6.72 4.87 11.67
C VAL A 187 6.53 4.99 10.17
N MET A 188 6.20 3.90 9.47
CA MET A 188 5.88 3.94 8.05
C MET A 188 4.61 4.76 7.76
N ILE A 189 3.57 4.66 8.58
CA ILE A 189 2.36 5.48 8.42
C ILE A 189 2.67 6.98 8.53
N GLU A 190 3.48 7.36 9.51
CA GLU A 190 3.90 8.75 9.72
C GLU A 190 4.75 9.26 8.56
N GLU A 191 5.86 8.57 8.27
CA GLU A 191 6.86 9.01 7.29
C GLU A 191 6.34 9.00 5.85
N PHE A 192 5.42 8.09 5.51
CA PHE A 192 4.78 8.07 4.20
C PHE A 192 3.53 8.96 4.09
N GLY A 193 3.16 9.68 5.15
CA GLY A 193 2.02 10.58 5.14
C GLY A 193 0.67 9.86 4.95
N LEU A 194 0.53 8.68 5.55
CA LEU A 194 -0.63 7.78 5.40
C LEU A 194 -1.55 7.76 6.63
N ALA A 195 -1.47 8.77 7.51
CA ALA A 195 -2.21 8.87 8.78
C ALA A 195 -3.73 9.10 8.60
N THR A 196 -4.42 8.17 7.96
CA THR A 196 -5.87 8.14 7.83
C THR A 196 -6.51 7.41 9.00
N PRO A 197 -7.76 7.74 9.41
CA PRO A 197 -8.39 7.07 10.55
C PRO A 197 -8.40 5.53 10.48
N PRO A 198 -8.67 4.88 9.32
CA PRO A 198 -8.61 3.43 9.21
C PRO A 198 -7.20 2.85 9.41
N LEU A 199 -6.17 3.49 8.84
CA LEU A 199 -4.78 3.05 8.99
C LEU A 199 -4.26 3.28 10.41
N LEU A 200 -4.62 4.39 11.07
CA LEU A 200 -4.25 4.64 12.47
C LEU A 200 -4.89 3.64 13.44
N ARG A 201 -6.13 3.21 13.15
CA ARG A 201 -6.78 2.13 13.90
C ARG A 201 -6.02 0.81 13.73
N LEU A 202 -5.69 0.45 12.49
CA LEU A 202 -4.89 -0.75 12.21
C LEU A 202 -3.52 -0.68 12.87
N ALA A 203 -2.86 0.48 12.84
CA ALA A 203 -1.56 0.71 13.45
C ALA A 203 -1.58 0.43 14.96
N THR A 204 -2.67 0.81 15.64
CA THR A 204 -2.85 0.51 17.06
C THR A 204 -2.95 -1.00 17.33
N ILE A 205 -3.67 -1.74 16.48
CA ILE A 205 -3.77 -3.21 16.60
C ILE A 205 -2.41 -3.87 16.35
N VAL A 206 -1.69 -3.42 15.33
CA VAL A 206 -0.35 -3.92 14.97
C VAL A 206 0.65 -3.66 16.08
N ARG A 207 0.76 -2.41 16.54
CA ARG A 207 1.63 -2.02 17.67
C ARG A 207 1.34 -2.83 18.92
N ALA A 208 0.07 -3.02 19.26
CA ALA A 208 -0.36 -3.80 20.42
C ALA A 208 0.19 -5.24 20.35
N ALA A 209 0.01 -5.89 19.20
CA ALA A 209 0.47 -7.26 18.99
C ALA A 209 2.00 -7.35 18.94
N ASP A 210 2.67 -6.41 18.28
CA ASP A 210 4.11 -6.44 18.03
C ASP A 210 4.94 -6.14 19.29
N THR A 211 4.47 -5.19 20.11
CA THR A 211 5.14 -4.76 21.35
C THR A 211 4.66 -5.48 22.62
N ALA A 212 3.88 -6.55 22.48
CA ALA A 212 3.29 -7.32 23.58
C ALA A 212 2.40 -6.52 24.56
N ARG A 213 1.80 -5.43 24.10
CA ARG A 213 0.83 -4.59 24.85
C ARG A 213 -0.58 -4.86 24.35
N LEU A 214 -1.04 -6.09 24.59
CA LEU A 214 -2.26 -6.63 23.99
C LEU A 214 -3.55 -5.93 24.45
N ASP A 215 -3.49 -5.17 25.53
CA ASP A 215 -4.57 -4.36 26.07
C ASP A 215 -4.81 -3.06 25.29
N LEU A 216 -3.87 -2.63 24.43
CA LEU A 216 -4.04 -1.44 23.58
C LEU A 216 -5.17 -1.59 22.54
N ALA A 217 -5.48 -2.81 22.12
CA ALA A 217 -6.60 -3.10 21.23
C ALA A 217 -7.13 -4.53 21.46
N PRO A 218 -8.46 -4.72 21.64
CA PRO A 218 -9.02 -6.05 21.90
C PRO A 218 -8.82 -7.04 20.75
N GLU A 219 -8.56 -6.55 19.53
CA GLU A 219 -8.27 -7.39 18.37
C GLU A 219 -6.81 -7.91 18.34
N ALA A 220 -5.91 -7.31 19.13
CA ALA A 220 -4.48 -7.61 19.10
C ALA A 220 -4.12 -9.06 19.51
N PRO A 221 -4.72 -9.67 20.56
CA PRO A 221 -4.51 -11.09 20.87
C PRO A 221 -4.85 -12.00 19.69
N GLY A 222 -5.90 -11.68 18.93
CA GLY A 222 -6.31 -12.42 17.74
C GLY A 222 -5.29 -12.30 16.61
N LEU A 223 -4.79 -11.08 16.35
CA LEU A 223 -3.72 -10.86 15.38
C LEU A 223 -2.43 -11.62 15.76
N LEU A 224 -2.03 -11.57 17.03
CA LEU A 224 -0.88 -12.32 17.54
C LEU A 224 -1.06 -13.83 17.32
N ALA A 225 -2.21 -14.39 17.71
CA ALA A 225 -2.50 -15.81 17.53
C ALA A 225 -2.46 -16.23 16.05
N ALA A 226 -3.10 -15.46 15.17
CA ALA A 226 -3.08 -15.71 13.73
C ALA A 226 -1.66 -15.61 13.14
N SER A 227 -0.87 -14.61 13.54
CA SER A 227 0.51 -14.44 13.07
C SER A 227 1.42 -15.59 13.50
N LEU A 228 1.31 -16.04 14.76
CA LEU A 228 2.03 -17.21 15.25
C LEU A 228 1.62 -18.48 14.50
N GLY A 229 0.32 -18.66 14.23
CA GLY A 229 -0.21 -19.76 13.43
C GLY A 229 0.37 -19.79 12.02
N LEU A 230 0.34 -18.66 11.30
CA LEU A 230 0.95 -18.52 9.98
C LEU A 230 2.44 -18.91 10.01
N SER A 231 3.20 -18.46 11.01
CA SER A 231 4.62 -18.81 11.14
C SER A 231 4.90 -20.30 11.38
N ARG A 232 3.88 -21.07 11.78
CA ARG A 232 3.96 -22.53 11.95
C ARG A 232 3.43 -23.29 10.74
N MET A 233 2.59 -22.67 9.92
CA MET A 233 2.04 -23.27 8.70
C MET A 233 3.04 -23.24 7.54
N TYR A 234 3.88 -22.22 7.46
CA TYR A 234 4.75 -21.99 6.31
C TYR A 234 6.22 -22.07 6.70
N ALA A 235 6.97 -22.92 5.97
CA ALA A 235 8.42 -22.97 6.07
C ALA A 235 9.10 -21.89 5.23
N ASP A 236 8.46 -21.49 4.12
CA ASP A 236 8.90 -20.44 3.19
C ASP A 236 8.35 -19.07 3.62
N ASP A 237 9.22 -18.08 3.75
CA ASP A 237 8.86 -16.75 4.24
C ASP A 237 8.02 -15.94 3.23
N LEU A 238 8.20 -16.17 1.93
CA LEU A 238 7.42 -15.49 0.89
C LEU A 238 6.01 -16.09 0.80
N GLU A 239 5.86 -17.41 0.92
CA GLU A 239 4.53 -18.05 1.04
C GLU A 239 3.79 -17.54 2.28
N GLN A 240 4.50 -17.42 3.42
CA GLN A 240 3.93 -16.85 4.64
C GLN A 240 3.50 -15.39 4.44
N LEU A 241 4.31 -14.59 3.74
CA LEU A 241 3.97 -13.22 3.40
C LEU A 241 2.68 -13.15 2.59
N GLU A 242 2.57 -13.89 1.48
CA GLU A 242 1.36 -13.88 0.65
C GLU A 242 0.10 -14.30 1.42
N ALA A 243 0.21 -15.32 2.28
CA ALA A 243 -0.90 -15.73 3.14
C ALA A 243 -1.27 -14.62 4.15
N GLY A 244 -0.27 -13.96 4.73
CA GLY A 244 -0.44 -12.86 5.67
C GLY A 244 -1.06 -11.61 5.06
N LEU A 245 -0.79 -11.28 3.79
CA LEU A 245 -1.36 -10.10 3.13
C LEU A 245 -2.89 -10.10 3.16
N ASN A 246 -3.52 -11.25 2.95
CA ASN A 246 -4.98 -11.38 2.98
C ASN A 246 -5.55 -11.14 4.39
N LEU A 247 -4.81 -11.51 5.44
CA LEU A 247 -5.20 -11.24 6.82
C LEU A 247 -5.23 -9.72 7.05
N TYR A 248 -4.18 -9.01 6.65
CA TYR A 248 -4.13 -7.55 6.78
C TYR A 248 -5.16 -6.83 5.90
N ASP A 249 -5.48 -7.36 4.71
CA ASP A 249 -6.60 -6.86 3.91
C ASP A 249 -7.93 -6.95 4.68
N ALA A 250 -8.18 -8.06 5.38
CA ALA A 250 -9.38 -8.23 6.20
C ALA A 250 -9.41 -7.26 7.39
N PHE A 251 -8.31 -7.13 8.12
CA PHE A 251 -8.19 -6.18 9.23
C PHE A 251 -8.36 -4.73 8.77
N TYR A 252 -7.73 -4.33 7.67
CA TYR A 252 -7.90 -2.98 7.11
C TYR A 252 -9.33 -2.71 6.68
N ARG A 253 -9.98 -3.68 6.01
CA ARG A 253 -11.40 -3.57 5.63
C ARG A 253 -12.31 -3.47 6.84
N TRP A 254 -12.01 -4.20 7.91
CA TRP A 254 -12.73 -4.06 9.18
C TRP A 254 -12.52 -2.66 9.80
N CYS A 255 -11.27 -2.19 9.88
CA CYS A 255 -10.95 -0.86 10.41
C CYS A 255 -11.61 0.28 9.63
N ARG A 256 -11.84 0.10 8.32
CA ARG A 256 -12.38 1.12 7.43
C ARG A 256 -13.90 1.10 7.35
N ASP A 257 -14.48 -0.09 7.20
CA ASP A 257 -15.85 -0.25 6.72
C ASP A 257 -16.77 -1.00 7.70
N ALA A 258 -16.22 -1.80 8.64
CA ALA A 258 -17.03 -2.77 9.42
C ALA A 258 -16.83 -2.73 10.94
N SER A 259 -16.12 -1.72 11.48
CA SER A 259 -15.80 -1.67 12.92
C SER A 259 -17.02 -1.54 13.86
N ALA A 260 -18.17 -1.16 13.31
CA ALA A 260 -19.45 -1.06 14.05
C ALA A 260 -20.38 -2.26 13.79
N GLU A 261 -20.02 -3.17 12.89
CA GLU A 261 -20.83 -4.34 12.58
C GLU A 261 -20.69 -5.37 13.69
N THR A 262 -21.82 -5.98 14.08
CA THR A 262 -21.85 -7.08 15.07
C THR A 262 -22.36 -8.33 14.39
N HIS A 263 -21.75 -9.49 14.69
CA HIS A 263 -22.24 -10.77 14.19
C HIS A 263 -23.27 -11.35 15.16
N ASN A 264 -24.44 -10.72 15.20
CA ASN A 264 -25.59 -11.21 15.96
C ASN A 264 -26.59 -11.87 15.01
N TRP A 265 -27.16 -13.01 15.43
CA TRP A 265 -28.29 -13.60 14.74
C TRP A 265 -29.45 -12.59 14.75
N PRO A 266 -30.13 -12.31 13.61
CA PRO A 266 -31.29 -11.45 13.62
C PRO A 266 -32.42 -12.18 14.34
N THR A 267 -32.56 -11.94 15.65
CA THR A 267 -33.78 -12.27 16.37
C THR A 267 -34.85 -11.32 15.85
N ALA A 268 -35.76 -11.86 15.02
CA ALA A 268 -36.96 -11.16 14.64
C ALA A 268 -37.64 -10.72 15.93
N LYS A 269 -37.67 -9.40 16.19
CA LYS A 269 -38.48 -8.85 17.28
C LYS A 269 -39.93 -9.21 16.97
N THR A 270 -40.46 -10.21 17.67
CA THR A 270 -41.90 -10.44 17.74
C THR A 270 -42.49 -9.16 18.33
N LYS A 271 -43.21 -8.39 17.50
CA LYS A 271 -43.97 -7.23 17.99
C LYS A 271 -44.99 -7.77 18.99
N ALA A 272 -44.84 -7.38 20.25
CA ALA A 272 -45.89 -7.49 21.26
C ALA A 272 -46.97 -6.43 20.98
#